data_AF-A0A7V9L993-F1
#
_entry.id   AF-A0A7V9L993-F1
#
_cell.length_a   1.000
_cell.length_b   1.000
_cell.length_c   1.000
_cell.angle_alpha   90.00
_cell.angle_beta   90.00
_cell.angle_gamma   90.00
#
_symmetry.space_group_name_H-M   'P 1'
#
loop_
_entity.id
_entity.type
_entity.pdbx_description
1 polymer ?
#
loop_
_entity_poly.entity_id
_entity_poly.type
_entity_poly.pdbx_seq_one_letter_code
_entity_poly.pdbx_strand_id
1 'polypeptide(L)'
;MLSPEIDLANLDARHWNNWWQLLVPPRMLAPQAWALAILDGGKVIKLVVTKRGAIDPQATPLPGLAERDLAAYAKSLGVAAVVAIERSVMGQLAADIESALRLDQDLVEQGLVALRALKRHAGKGVWTEPPLLELLPAPAYEPIQRTFDLLIPDRSALVAYVIEDDRQRIHSSIIAVKNDGDIVRASTHRAIVDLVPEASFARDWQKSTKRVAAAVEERFAKPSVALFLERATLMKILTGPSDQLPREVNAKTVIIDPAPAWLLGLLGG
;
A
#
# COMPACT_ATOMS: atom_id res chain seq x y z
N MET A 1 -0.06 6.41 -14.26
CA MET A 1 -0.88 5.80 -13.17
C MET A 1 -1.36 6.77 -12.06
N LEU A 2 -1.02 8.06 -12.07
CA LEU A 2 -1.73 9.14 -11.35
C LEU A 2 -1.55 10.40 -12.20
N SER A 3 -2.63 11.12 -12.52
CA SER A 3 -2.52 12.36 -13.29
C SER A 3 -1.76 13.42 -12.48
N PRO A 4 -0.89 14.23 -13.12
CA PRO A 4 -0.27 15.39 -12.46
C PRO A 4 -1.30 16.42 -11.97
N GLU A 5 -2.52 16.39 -12.53
CA GLU A 5 -3.64 17.27 -12.19
C GLU A 5 -4.76 16.52 -11.45
N ILE A 6 -4.43 15.48 -10.68
CA ILE A 6 -5.43 14.68 -9.98
C ILE A 6 -6.36 15.53 -9.10
N ASP A 7 -7.66 15.43 -9.37
CA ASP A 7 -8.69 16.06 -8.54
C ASP A 7 -8.94 15.22 -7.27
N LEU A 8 -8.46 15.73 -6.14
CA LEU A 8 -8.66 15.16 -4.82
C LEU A 8 -9.78 15.90 -4.09
N ALA A 9 -11.00 15.36 -4.18
CA ALA A 9 -12.18 15.97 -3.56
C ALA A 9 -12.83 15.01 -2.56
N ASN A 10 -13.52 15.57 -1.55
CA ASN A 10 -14.32 14.79 -0.59
C ASN A 10 -13.53 13.61 0.04
N LEU A 11 -12.27 13.88 0.41
CA LEU A 11 -11.45 12.92 1.13
C LEU A 11 -11.78 12.96 2.62
N ASP A 12 -12.02 11.78 3.20
CA ASP A 12 -11.95 11.58 4.65
C ASP A 12 -10.52 11.14 5.01
N ALA A 13 -9.83 11.97 5.79
CA ALA A 13 -8.46 11.71 6.26
C ALA A 13 -8.36 10.38 7.02
N ARG A 14 -9.43 9.96 7.71
CA ARG A 14 -9.51 8.67 8.39
C ARG A 14 -9.35 7.51 7.40
N HIS A 15 -10.06 7.56 6.28
CA HIS A 15 -10.02 6.50 5.27
C HIS A 15 -8.62 6.43 4.66
N TRP A 16 -8.00 7.56 4.35
CA TRP A 16 -6.65 7.58 3.81
C TRP A 16 -5.61 7.00 4.79
N ASN A 17 -5.67 7.42 6.05
CA ASN A 17 -4.81 6.89 7.11
C ASN A 17 -5.04 5.38 7.32
N ASN A 18 -6.27 4.91 7.22
CA ASN A 18 -6.61 3.50 7.36
C ASN A 18 -6.12 2.68 6.16
N TRP A 19 -6.26 3.17 4.92
CA TRP A 19 -5.64 2.53 3.75
C TRP A 19 -4.13 2.37 3.90
N TRP A 20 -3.46 3.42 4.37
CA TRP A 20 -2.03 3.36 4.66
C TRP A 20 -1.71 2.25 5.68
N GLN A 21 -2.53 2.12 6.72
CA GLN A 21 -2.38 1.06 7.70
C GLN A 21 -2.68 -0.35 7.15
N LEU A 22 -3.45 -0.49 6.08
CA LEU A 22 -3.73 -1.81 5.51
C LEU A 22 -2.63 -2.27 4.55
N LEU A 23 -1.97 -1.32 3.87
CA LEU A 23 -0.92 -1.61 2.90
C LEU A 23 0.46 -1.78 3.53
N VAL A 24 0.62 -1.36 4.79
CA VAL A 24 1.84 -1.50 5.56
C VAL A 24 1.78 -2.82 6.36
N PRO A 25 2.82 -3.67 6.34
CA PRO A 25 2.84 -4.92 7.09
C PRO A 25 2.42 -4.73 8.56
N PRO A 26 1.64 -5.63 9.18
CA PRO A 26 1.13 -5.44 10.54
C PRO A 26 2.20 -5.16 11.59
N ARG A 27 3.40 -5.72 11.41
CA ARG A 27 4.56 -5.47 12.28
C ARG A 27 5.00 -4.01 12.24
N MET A 28 4.80 -3.31 11.13
CA MET A 28 5.08 -1.88 10.91
C MET A 28 3.97 -0.94 11.41
N LEU A 29 2.81 -1.46 11.80
CA LEU A 29 1.64 -0.66 12.22
C LEU A 29 1.65 -0.25 13.69
N ALA A 30 2.39 -0.98 14.53
CA ALA A 30 2.45 -0.74 15.96
C ALA A 30 3.88 -0.96 16.45
N PRO A 31 4.71 0.08 16.67
CA PRO A 31 4.49 1.54 16.57
C PRO A 31 4.87 2.18 15.21
N GLN A 32 4.29 3.35 14.87
CA GLN A 32 4.65 4.20 13.69
C GLN A 32 6.11 4.72 13.68
N ALA A 33 6.98 4.20 14.54
CA ALA A 33 8.35 4.62 14.63
C ALA A 33 9.20 3.68 13.77
N TRP A 34 9.99 4.27 12.89
CA TRP A 34 11.05 3.60 12.15
C TRP A 34 12.39 4.20 12.56
N ALA A 35 13.47 3.49 12.29
CA ALA A 35 14.82 3.98 12.47
C ALA A 35 15.60 3.94 11.16
N LEU A 36 16.41 4.96 10.91
CA LEU A 36 17.43 4.98 9.87
C LEU A 36 18.80 5.03 10.56
N ALA A 37 19.56 3.95 10.38
CA ALA A 37 20.94 3.84 10.83
C ALA A 37 21.90 4.02 9.64
N ILE A 38 22.83 4.94 9.74
CA ILE A 38 23.97 5.05 8.81
C ILE A 38 25.16 4.37 9.45
N LEU A 39 25.78 3.46 8.73
CA LEU A 39 26.91 2.66 9.18
C LEU A 39 28.21 3.13 8.53
N ASP A 40 29.33 2.96 9.24
CA ASP A 40 30.69 3.08 8.71
C ASP A 40 31.51 1.89 9.23
N GLY A 41 31.85 0.95 8.34
CA GLY A 41 32.47 -0.32 8.68
C GLY A 41 31.60 -1.17 9.61
N GLY A 42 30.27 -1.17 9.41
CA GLY A 42 29.31 -1.89 10.25
C GLY A 42 29.01 -1.24 11.60
N LYS A 43 29.62 -0.09 11.93
CA LYS A 43 29.32 0.67 13.16
C LYS A 43 28.32 1.78 12.87
N VAL A 44 27.31 1.95 13.71
CA VAL A 44 26.36 3.05 13.56
C VAL A 44 27.05 4.38 13.86
N ILE A 45 27.12 5.27 12.86
CA ILE A 45 27.66 6.63 12.98
C ILE A 45 26.57 7.69 13.05
N LYS A 46 25.35 7.35 12.61
CA LYS A 46 24.18 8.20 12.73
C LYS A 46 22.94 7.34 12.89
N LEU A 47 22.11 7.67 13.87
CA LEU A 47 20.83 7.02 14.09
C LEU A 47 19.74 8.09 14.15
N VAL A 48 18.72 7.95 13.33
CA VAL A 48 17.52 8.77 13.37
C VAL A 48 16.36 7.86 13.68
N VAL A 49 15.57 8.20 14.69
CA VAL A 49 14.31 7.51 14.99
C VAL A 49 13.15 8.48 14.83
N THR A 50 12.12 8.06 14.09
CA THR A 50 10.89 8.84 13.90
C THR A 50 10.33 9.29 15.24
N LYS A 51 9.88 10.55 15.31
CA LYS A 51 9.35 11.22 16.52
C LYS A 51 10.36 11.46 17.66
N ARG A 52 11.55 10.84 17.63
CA ARG A 52 12.64 11.09 18.60
C ARG A 52 13.79 11.92 18.02
N GLY A 53 13.91 11.98 16.69
CA GLY A 53 14.98 12.70 16.01
C GLY A 53 16.29 11.90 16.00
N ALA A 54 17.42 12.61 15.94
CA ALA A 54 18.73 11.98 16.00
C ALA A 54 19.02 11.48 17.43
N ILE A 55 19.49 10.24 17.54
CA ILE A 55 19.88 9.60 18.80
C ILE A 55 21.39 9.35 18.75
N ASP A 56 22.06 9.44 19.91
CA ASP A 56 23.47 9.07 20.04
C ASP A 56 23.67 7.58 19.71
N PRO A 57 24.41 7.25 18.64
CA PRO A 57 24.67 5.87 18.25
C PRO A 57 25.42 5.05 19.31
N GLN A 58 26.22 5.69 20.18
CA GLN A 58 26.98 4.97 21.21
C GLN A 58 26.10 4.46 22.34
N ALA A 59 24.99 5.13 22.62
CA ALA A 59 24.01 4.70 23.61
C ALA A 59 23.22 3.45 23.16
N THR A 60 23.19 3.19 21.86
CA THR A 60 22.43 2.10 21.24
C THR A 60 23.26 1.40 20.16
N PRO A 61 24.28 0.61 20.55
CA PRO A 61 25.13 -0.09 19.59
C PRO A 61 24.33 -1.16 18.84
N LEU A 62 24.58 -1.27 17.52
CA LEU A 62 24.00 -2.31 16.69
C LEU A 62 24.75 -3.63 16.93
N PRO A 63 24.08 -4.72 17.36
CA PRO A 63 24.75 -5.98 17.67
C PRO A 63 25.30 -6.71 16.44
N GLY A 64 24.71 -6.47 15.26
CA GLY A 64 25.10 -7.09 14.01
C GLY A 64 24.13 -6.74 12.88
N LEU A 65 24.43 -7.22 11.67
CA LEU A 65 23.65 -6.98 10.44
C LEU A 65 22.84 -8.20 9.99
N ALA A 66 22.94 -9.32 10.72
CA ALA A 66 22.07 -10.46 10.47
C ALA A 66 20.61 -10.10 10.82
N GLU A 67 19.65 -10.77 10.18
CA GLU A 67 18.22 -10.54 10.39
C GLU A 67 17.84 -10.57 11.89
N ARG A 68 18.35 -11.56 12.63
CA ARG A 68 18.12 -11.69 14.08
C ARG A 68 18.63 -10.48 14.87
N ASP A 69 19.77 -9.93 14.48
CA ASP A 69 20.41 -8.80 15.17
C ASP A 69 19.67 -7.50 14.90
N LEU A 70 19.24 -7.28 13.64
CA LEU A 70 18.41 -6.15 13.27
C LEU A 70 17.02 -6.20 13.92
N ALA A 71 16.41 -7.39 14.02
CA ALA A 71 15.17 -7.61 14.77
C ALA A 71 15.33 -7.29 16.26
N ALA A 72 16.43 -7.73 16.88
CA ALA A 72 16.74 -7.39 18.27
C ALA A 72 16.95 -5.88 18.45
N TYR A 73 17.60 -5.23 17.49
CA TYR A 73 17.85 -3.79 17.48
C TYR A 73 16.57 -2.97 17.30
N ALA A 74 15.68 -3.37 16.37
CA ALA A 74 14.37 -2.76 16.21
C ALA A 74 13.57 -2.81 17.52
N LYS A 75 13.58 -3.98 18.19
CA LYS A 75 12.92 -4.19 19.48
C LYS A 75 13.53 -3.33 20.59
N SER A 76 14.85 -3.22 20.69
CA SER A 76 15.51 -2.40 21.72
C SER A 76 15.23 -0.90 21.54
N LEU A 77 15.13 -0.46 20.29
CA LEU A 77 14.72 0.90 19.95
C LEU A 77 13.21 1.12 20.13
N GLY A 78 12.39 0.07 20.27
CA GLY A 78 10.94 0.20 20.29
C GLY A 78 10.39 0.74 18.97
N VAL A 79 11.02 0.38 17.85
CA VAL A 79 10.61 0.75 16.49
C VAL A 79 10.11 -0.48 15.76
N ALA A 80 9.24 -0.26 14.78
CA ALA A 80 8.64 -1.32 13.99
C ALA A 80 9.45 -1.67 12.73
N ALA A 81 10.36 -0.78 12.33
CA ALA A 81 11.27 -1.01 11.23
C ALA A 81 12.62 -0.33 11.45
N VAL A 82 13.68 -0.94 10.94
CA VAL A 82 15.02 -0.37 10.88
C VAL A 82 15.51 -0.47 9.44
N VAL A 83 16.01 0.63 8.89
CA VAL A 83 16.78 0.66 7.64
C VAL A 83 18.21 1.00 8.01
N ALA A 84 19.14 0.09 7.72
CA ALA A 84 20.56 0.28 7.95
C ALA A 84 21.27 0.44 6.59
N ILE A 85 22.01 1.54 6.42
CA ILE A 85 22.70 1.88 5.17
C ILE A 85 24.17 2.14 5.45
N GLU A 86 25.06 1.39 4.79
CA GLU A 86 26.49 1.62 4.81
C GLU A 86 26.84 2.90 4.07
N ARG A 87 27.63 3.77 4.70
CA ARG A 87 28.04 5.06 4.14
C ARG A 87 28.71 4.91 2.78
N SER A 88 29.50 3.85 2.60
CA SER A 88 30.21 3.57 1.34
C SER A 88 29.27 3.33 0.16
N VAL A 89 28.03 2.86 0.39
CA VAL A 89 27.07 2.60 -0.68
C VAL A 89 26.13 3.77 -0.96
N MET A 90 26.06 4.78 -0.09
CA MET A 90 25.13 5.91 -0.26
C MET A 90 25.36 6.67 -1.58
N GLY A 91 26.62 6.91 -1.94
CA GLY A 91 26.96 7.59 -3.20
C GLY A 91 26.57 6.78 -4.43
N GLN A 92 26.84 5.47 -4.41
CA GLN A 92 26.45 4.58 -5.50
C GLN A 92 24.93 4.45 -5.60
N LEU A 93 24.24 4.35 -4.46
CA LEU A 93 22.77 4.29 -4.41
C LEU A 93 22.15 5.57 -5.01
N ALA A 94 22.67 6.74 -4.65
CA ALA A 94 22.21 8.01 -5.23
C ALA A 94 22.44 8.05 -6.75
N ALA A 95 23.63 7.68 -7.22
CA ALA A 95 23.95 7.62 -8.64
C ALA A 95 23.09 6.60 -9.40
N ASP A 96 22.79 5.45 -8.80
CA ASP A 96 21.92 4.41 -9.38
C ASP A 96 20.48 4.91 -9.54
N ILE A 97 19.98 5.70 -8.58
CA ILE A 97 18.65 6.31 -8.66
C ILE A 97 18.66 7.42 -9.71
N GLU A 98 19.58 8.38 -9.61
CA GLU A 98 19.67 9.55 -10.50
C GLU A 98 19.85 9.14 -11.97
N SER A 99 20.68 8.14 -12.25
CA SER A 99 20.92 7.66 -13.63
C SER A 99 19.72 6.93 -14.26
N ALA A 100 18.81 6.42 -13.43
CA ALA A 100 17.65 5.64 -13.88
C ALA A 100 16.34 6.44 -13.84
N LEU A 101 16.31 7.56 -13.12
CA LEU A 101 15.18 8.48 -13.12
C LEU A 101 15.10 9.23 -14.44
N ARG A 102 13.87 9.41 -14.93
CA ARG A 102 13.58 10.22 -16.12
C ARG A 102 12.45 11.19 -15.83
N LEU A 103 12.43 12.31 -16.55
CA LEU A 103 11.42 13.36 -16.36
C LEU A 103 10.01 12.95 -16.80
N ASP A 104 9.91 11.97 -17.70
CA ASP A 104 8.66 11.42 -18.23
C ASP A 104 8.11 10.26 -17.39
N GLN A 105 8.80 9.83 -16.34
CA GLN A 105 8.34 8.79 -15.44
C GLN A 105 7.27 9.31 -14.49
N ASP A 106 6.19 8.54 -14.35
CA ASP A 106 5.21 8.78 -13.29
C ASP A 106 5.76 8.41 -11.89
N LEU A 107 5.04 8.80 -10.83
CA LEU A 107 5.48 8.57 -9.45
C LEU A 107 5.65 7.07 -9.11
N VAL A 108 4.87 6.18 -9.73
CA VAL A 108 4.98 4.73 -9.53
C VAL A 108 6.26 4.21 -10.18
N GLU A 109 6.56 4.66 -11.39
CA GLU A 109 7.82 4.36 -12.08
C GLU A 109 9.03 4.84 -11.28
N GLN A 110 9.01 6.08 -10.79
CA GLN A 110 10.08 6.65 -9.97
C GLN A 110 10.27 5.84 -8.67
N GLY A 111 9.18 5.44 -8.02
CA GLY A 111 9.20 4.57 -6.85
C GLY A 111 9.81 3.20 -7.14
N LEU A 112 9.49 2.59 -8.28
CA LEU A 112 10.09 1.32 -8.73
C LEU A 112 11.56 1.46 -9.08
N VAL A 113 12.00 2.60 -9.63
CA VAL A 113 13.42 2.91 -9.85
C VAL A 113 14.17 2.92 -8.51
N ALA A 114 13.66 3.67 -7.53
CA ALA A 114 14.26 3.75 -6.20
C ALA A 114 14.30 2.37 -5.51
N LEU A 115 13.20 1.62 -5.58
CA LEU A 115 13.14 0.26 -5.04
C LEU A 115 14.18 -0.65 -5.71
N ARG A 116 14.25 -0.67 -7.04
CA ARG A 116 15.25 -1.49 -7.76
C ARG A 116 16.67 -1.13 -7.36
N ALA A 117 16.99 0.15 -7.20
CA ALA A 117 18.29 0.59 -6.73
C ALA A 117 18.57 0.07 -5.31
N LEU A 118 17.65 0.26 -4.35
CA LEU A 118 17.78 -0.27 -2.99
C LEU A 118 17.98 -1.80 -2.97
N LYS A 119 17.22 -2.53 -3.79
CA LYS A 119 17.32 -4.00 -3.88
C LYS A 119 18.68 -4.49 -4.40
N ARG A 120 19.37 -3.74 -5.28
CA ARG A 120 20.73 -4.11 -5.75
C ARG A 120 21.75 -4.11 -4.62
N HIS A 121 21.54 -3.26 -3.61
CA HIS A 121 22.41 -3.10 -2.44
C HIS A 121 21.92 -3.91 -1.22
N ALA A 122 20.80 -4.62 -1.34
CA ALA A 122 20.26 -5.46 -0.28
C ALA A 122 21.27 -6.53 0.15
N GLY A 123 21.55 -6.60 1.45
CA GLY A 123 22.54 -7.51 2.03
C GLY A 123 24.00 -7.15 1.77
N LYS A 124 24.29 -6.11 0.97
CA LYS A 124 25.63 -5.66 0.55
C LYS A 124 25.85 -4.16 0.78
N GLY A 125 25.23 -3.62 1.82
CA GLY A 125 25.29 -2.18 2.13
C GLY A 125 23.94 -1.59 2.52
N VAL A 126 22.83 -2.27 2.22
CA VAL A 126 21.50 -1.92 2.71
C VAL A 126 20.88 -3.13 3.37
N TRP A 127 20.41 -2.96 4.61
CA TRP A 127 19.67 -3.97 5.35
C TRP A 127 18.39 -3.38 5.89
N THR A 128 17.33 -4.18 5.93
CA THR A 128 16.03 -3.75 6.44
C THR A 128 15.50 -4.79 7.42
N GLU A 129 14.93 -4.33 8.52
CA GLU A 129 14.05 -5.12 9.37
C GLU A 129 12.65 -4.47 9.34
N PRO A 130 11.58 -5.20 9.00
CA PRO A 130 11.59 -6.56 8.42
C PRO A 130 12.35 -6.61 7.08
N PRO A 131 12.72 -7.81 6.55
CA PRO A 131 13.51 -7.96 5.31
C PRO A 131 12.70 -7.63 4.03
N LEU A 132 12.19 -6.40 3.95
CA LEU A 132 11.31 -5.91 2.88
C LEU A 132 11.96 -6.02 1.50
N LEU A 133 13.29 -5.84 1.42
CA LEU A 133 14.03 -5.90 0.17
C LEU A 133 14.26 -7.34 -0.33
N GLU A 134 13.90 -8.36 0.46
CA GLU A 134 14.10 -9.77 0.08
C GLU A 134 12.79 -10.44 -0.39
N LEU A 135 11.63 -9.84 -0.10
CA LEU A 135 10.34 -10.52 -0.23
C LEU A 135 9.92 -10.87 -1.67
N LEU A 136 10.10 -9.98 -2.66
CA LEU A 136 9.76 -10.25 -4.06
C LEU A 136 10.58 -9.37 -5.02
N PRO A 137 10.99 -9.83 -6.22
CA PRO A 137 11.64 -8.97 -7.22
C PRO A 137 10.79 -7.72 -7.49
N ALA A 138 11.45 -6.57 -7.65
CA ALA A 138 10.73 -5.35 -7.98
C ALA A 138 10.06 -5.52 -9.35
N PRO A 139 8.72 -5.51 -9.44
CA PRO A 139 8.03 -5.78 -10.70
C PRO A 139 8.41 -4.76 -11.78
N ALA A 140 8.40 -5.19 -13.04
CA ALA A 140 8.49 -4.28 -14.16
C ALA A 140 7.24 -3.38 -14.18
N TYR A 141 7.39 -2.12 -14.59
CA TYR A 141 6.27 -1.18 -14.61
C TYR A 141 5.22 -1.57 -15.65
N GLU A 142 5.65 -1.92 -16.86
CA GLU A 142 4.75 -2.24 -17.97
C GLU A 142 3.73 -3.36 -17.64
N PRO A 143 4.10 -4.50 -17.02
CA PRO A 143 3.13 -5.47 -16.52
C PRO A 143 2.15 -4.90 -15.50
N ILE A 144 2.60 -4.05 -14.56
CA ILE A 144 1.73 -3.44 -13.55
C ILE A 144 0.71 -2.54 -14.22
N GLN A 145 1.18 -1.64 -15.10
CA GLN A 145 0.32 -0.72 -15.84
C GLN A 145 -0.67 -1.49 -16.72
N ARG A 146 -0.23 -2.53 -17.44
CA ARG A 146 -1.13 -3.39 -18.23
C ARG A 146 -2.19 -4.08 -17.37
N THR A 147 -1.81 -4.63 -16.22
CA THR A 147 -2.78 -5.26 -15.31
C THR A 147 -3.75 -4.22 -14.75
N PHE A 148 -3.27 -3.03 -14.41
CA PHE A 148 -4.10 -1.92 -13.97
C PHE A 148 -5.09 -1.48 -15.07
N ASP A 149 -4.62 -1.32 -16.31
CA ASP A 149 -5.44 -0.95 -17.47
C ASP A 149 -6.51 -2.00 -17.81
N LEU A 150 -6.17 -3.29 -17.65
CA LEU A 150 -7.11 -4.40 -17.84
C LEU A 150 -8.15 -4.48 -16.72
N LEU A 151 -7.78 -4.11 -15.50
CA LEU A 151 -8.67 -4.11 -14.34
C LEU A 151 -9.60 -2.89 -14.36
N ILE A 152 -9.07 -1.75 -14.79
CA ILE A 152 -9.75 -0.45 -14.81
C ILE A 152 -9.57 0.14 -16.21
N PRO A 153 -10.55 -0.07 -17.10
CA PRO A 153 -10.59 0.61 -18.39
C PRO A 153 -10.67 2.13 -18.23
N ASP A 154 -10.29 2.88 -19.27
CA ASP A 154 -10.48 4.33 -19.25
C ASP A 154 -11.97 4.70 -19.20
N ARG A 155 -12.26 5.87 -18.62
CA ARG A 155 -13.61 6.40 -18.39
C ARG A 155 -14.45 5.50 -17.48
N SER A 156 -13.78 4.80 -16.56
CA SER A 156 -14.42 3.96 -15.56
C SER A 156 -13.90 4.26 -14.15
N ALA A 157 -14.64 3.78 -13.14
CA ALA A 157 -14.25 3.92 -11.74
C ALA A 157 -13.76 2.59 -11.16
N LEU A 158 -12.73 2.67 -10.31
CA LEU A 158 -12.42 1.66 -9.32
C LEU A 158 -13.03 2.07 -7.99
N VAL A 159 -13.64 1.09 -7.33
CA VAL A 159 -14.23 1.25 -6.01
C VAL A 159 -13.66 0.19 -5.07
N ALA A 160 -13.19 0.58 -3.89
CA ALA A 160 -12.79 -0.38 -2.87
C ALA A 160 -13.23 0.10 -1.48
N TYR A 161 -13.86 -0.79 -0.72
CA TYR A 161 -14.39 -0.54 0.61
C TYR A 161 -13.94 -1.63 1.58
N VAL A 162 -13.41 -1.20 2.72
CA VAL A 162 -13.12 -2.03 3.87
C VAL A 162 -14.07 -1.62 4.98
N ILE A 163 -14.85 -2.57 5.48
CA ILE A 163 -15.84 -2.37 6.54
C ILE A 163 -15.22 -2.82 7.87
N GLU A 164 -15.51 -2.12 8.97
CA GLU A 164 -15.11 -2.60 10.30
C GLU A 164 -15.83 -3.92 10.63
N ASP A 165 -15.17 -4.80 11.38
CA ASP A 165 -15.72 -6.13 11.70
C ASP A 165 -17.01 -6.04 12.55
N ASP A 166 -17.21 -4.94 13.28
CA ASP A 166 -18.44 -4.64 14.04
C ASP A 166 -19.59 -4.06 13.17
N ARG A 167 -19.31 -3.80 11.89
CA ARG A 167 -20.23 -3.25 10.89
C ARG A 167 -20.88 -1.92 11.28
N GLN A 168 -20.30 -1.18 12.22
CA GLN A 168 -20.84 0.12 12.64
C GLN A 168 -20.48 1.24 11.67
N ARG A 169 -19.38 1.07 10.93
CA ARG A 169 -18.83 2.11 10.05
C ARG A 169 -17.99 1.52 8.94
N ILE A 170 -17.67 2.36 7.95
CA ILE A 170 -16.68 2.04 6.95
C ILE A 170 -15.30 2.25 7.58
N HIS A 171 -14.42 1.25 7.51
CA HIS A 171 -13.04 1.39 7.96
C HIS A 171 -12.25 2.25 6.96
N SER A 172 -12.33 1.91 5.68
CA SER A 172 -11.71 2.69 4.62
C SER A 172 -12.46 2.57 3.30
N SER A 173 -12.35 3.58 2.44
CA SER A 173 -12.92 3.52 1.09
C SER A 173 -12.08 4.35 0.12
N ILE A 174 -12.03 3.93 -1.13
CA ILE A 174 -11.53 4.74 -2.24
C ILE A 174 -12.47 4.61 -3.43
N ILE A 175 -12.72 5.74 -4.09
CA ILE A 175 -13.40 5.84 -5.38
C ILE A 175 -12.41 6.58 -6.28
N ALA A 176 -11.91 5.92 -7.31
CA ALA A 176 -10.92 6.49 -8.22
C ALA A 176 -11.43 6.39 -9.66
N VAL A 177 -11.36 7.49 -10.42
CA VAL A 177 -11.74 7.52 -11.84
C VAL A 177 -10.50 7.51 -12.68
N LYS A 178 -10.46 6.58 -13.63
CA LYS A 178 -9.41 6.51 -14.62
C LYS A 178 -9.85 7.17 -15.93
N ASN A 179 -8.99 7.98 -16.51
CA ASN A 179 -9.15 8.51 -17.85
C ASN A 179 -7.78 8.61 -18.53
N ASP A 180 -7.72 8.29 -19.83
CA ASP A 180 -6.50 8.35 -20.65
C ASP A 180 -5.26 7.69 -20.00
N GLY A 181 -5.43 6.51 -19.39
CA GLY A 181 -4.34 5.76 -18.74
C GLY A 181 -4.08 6.13 -17.27
N ASP A 182 -4.63 7.25 -16.79
CA ASP A 182 -4.32 7.82 -15.48
C ASP A 182 -5.52 7.92 -14.56
N ILE A 183 -5.27 7.83 -13.24
CA ILE A 183 -6.28 8.27 -12.26
C ILE A 183 -6.31 9.80 -12.28
N VAL A 184 -7.43 10.34 -12.76
CA VAL A 184 -7.67 11.78 -12.87
C VAL A 184 -8.46 12.33 -11.68
N ARG A 185 -9.12 11.46 -10.92
CA ARG A 185 -9.93 11.86 -9.76
C ARG A 185 -9.92 10.79 -8.68
N ALA A 186 -9.80 11.20 -7.43
CA ALA A 186 -9.97 10.30 -6.29
C ALA A 186 -10.79 10.93 -5.16
N SER A 187 -11.68 10.13 -4.58
CA SER A 187 -12.57 10.49 -3.48
C SER A 187 -12.74 9.32 -2.50
N THR A 188 -13.41 9.59 -1.38
CA THR A 188 -13.85 8.58 -0.41
C THR A 188 -15.37 8.50 -0.36
N HIS A 189 -15.93 7.64 0.48
CA HIS A 189 -17.36 7.50 0.72
C HIS A 189 -18.06 8.83 1.05
N ARG A 190 -17.34 9.79 1.62
CA ARG A 190 -17.84 11.16 1.86
C ARG A 190 -18.43 11.81 0.60
N ALA A 191 -17.96 11.43 -0.58
CA ALA A 191 -18.46 11.97 -1.84
C ALA A 191 -19.84 11.44 -2.25
N ILE A 192 -20.39 10.41 -1.59
CA ILE A 192 -21.69 9.82 -1.89
C ILE A 192 -22.55 9.63 -0.62
N VAL A 193 -22.13 10.17 0.52
CA VAL A 193 -22.71 9.89 1.84
C VAL A 193 -24.19 10.30 1.95
N ASP A 194 -24.61 11.30 1.18
CA ASP A 194 -25.99 11.77 1.11
C ASP A 194 -26.89 10.86 0.26
N LEU A 195 -26.32 10.10 -0.68
CA LEU A 195 -27.03 9.06 -1.44
C LEU A 195 -27.02 7.69 -0.72
N VAL A 196 -25.91 7.41 -0.04
CA VAL A 196 -25.67 6.15 0.67
C VAL A 196 -25.13 6.46 2.07
N PRO A 197 -25.99 6.54 3.10
CA PRO A 197 -25.55 6.83 4.46
C PRO A 197 -24.62 5.75 5.02
N GLU A 198 -23.45 6.16 5.53
CA GLU A 198 -22.38 5.26 6.00
C GLU A 198 -22.87 4.18 6.98
N ALA A 199 -23.56 4.57 8.05
CA ALA A 199 -24.00 3.64 9.09
C ALA A 199 -25.05 2.63 8.59
N SER A 200 -25.85 3.01 7.59
CA SER A 200 -26.79 2.09 6.94
C SER A 200 -26.04 1.14 6.01
N PHE A 201 -25.08 1.66 5.25
CA PHE A 201 -24.29 0.83 4.35
C PHE A 201 -23.41 -0.17 5.09
N ALA A 202 -22.66 0.26 6.11
CA ALA A 202 -21.77 -0.62 6.88
C ALA A 202 -22.52 -1.82 7.48
N ARG A 203 -23.73 -1.60 8.00
CA ARG A 203 -24.57 -2.64 8.61
C ARG A 203 -25.04 -3.70 7.62
N ASP A 204 -25.46 -3.27 6.43
CA ASP A 204 -26.07 -4.11 5.40
C ASP A 204 -25.23 -4.16 4.12
N TRP A 205 -23.90 -4.09 4.26
CA TRP A 205 -22.98 -3.83 3.14
C TRP A 205 -23.12 -4.88 2.05
N GLN A 206 -23.29 -6.15 2.43
CA GLN A 206 -23.43 -7.28 1.52
C GLN A 206 -24.64 -7.15 0.58
N LYS A 207 -25.71 -6.46 1.03
CA LYS A 207 -26.94 -6.28 0.26
C LYS A 207 -26.96 -4.94 -0.48
N SER A 208 -26.10 -4.02 -0.09
CA SER A 208 -26.16 -2.61 -0.49
C SER A 208 -25.03 -2.19 -1.43
N THR A 209 -24.14 -3.10 -1.86
CA THR A 209 -23.04 -2.82 -2.78
C THR A 209 -23.51 -2.18 -4.09
N LYS A 210 -24.65 -2.65 -4.64
CA LYS A 210 -25.26 -2.08 -5.85
C LYS A 210 -25.68 -0.62 -5.70
N ARG A 211 -26.08 -0.20 -4.49
CA ARG A 211 -26.42 1.21 -4.22
C ARG A 211 -25.17 2.08 -4.25
N VAL A 212 -24.05 1.58 -3.74
CA VAL A 212 -22.75 2.27 -3.86
C VAL A 212 -22.34 2.37 -5.32
N ALA A 213 -22.40 1.27 -6.08
CA ALA A 213 -22.04 1.28 -7.50
C ALA A 213 -22.89 2.30 -8.30
N ALA A 214 -24.20 2.35 -8.07
CA ALA A 214 -25.09 3.32 -8.70
C ALA A 214 -24.77 4.77 -8.29
N ALA A 215 -24.52 5.04 -7.00
CA ALA A 215 -24.16 6.37 -6.54
C ALA A 215 -22.80 6.84 -7.07
N VAL A 216 -21.85 5.92 -7.27
CA VAL A 216 -20.56 6.20 -7.92
C VAL A 216 -20.77 6.50 -9.40
N GLU A 217 -21.58 5.72 -10.10
CA GLU A 217 -21.90 5.96 -11.52
C GLU A 217 -22.58 7.33 -11.72
N GLU A 218 -23.47 7.73 -10.81
CA GLU A 218 -24.15 9.03 -10.84
C GLU A 218 -23.19 10.23 -10.71
N ARG A 219 -22.14 10.11 -9.88
CA ARG A 219 -21.25 11.25 -9.54
C ARG A 219 -19.90 11.26 -10.24
N PHE A 220 -19.45 10.10 -10.70
CA PHE A 220 -18.08 9.89 -11.13
C PHE A 220 -18.04 9.26 -12.52
N ALA A 221 -18.11 7.93 -12.56
CA ALA A 221 -18.05 7.12 -13.76
C ALA A 221 -18.57 5.73 -13.41
N LYS A 222 -19.00 4.97 -14.42
CA LYS A 222 -19.43 3.59 -14.23
C LYS A 222 -18.31 2.76 -13.60
N PRO A 223 -18.53 2.09 -12.46
CA PRO A 223 -17.53 1.19 -11.90
C PRO A 223 -17.20 0.05 -12.87
N SER A 224 -15.91 -0.21 -13.11
CA SER A 224 -15.46 -1.42 -13.81
C SER A 224 -15.13 -2.54 -12.84
N VAL A 225 -14.69 -2.17 -11.64
CA VAL A 225 -14.41 -3.05 -10.53
C VAL A 225 -14.85 -2.41 -9.22
N ALA A 226 -15.57 -3.15 -8.38
CA ALA A 226 -15.88 -2.71 -7.03
C ALA A 226 -15.67 -3.82 -6.00
N LEU A 227 -14.75 -3.61 -5.07
CA LEU A 227 -14.35 -4.55 -4.03
C LEU A 227 -14.93 -4.14 -2.67
N PHE A 228 -15.58 -5.07 -1.98
CA PHE A 228 -16.14 -4.87 -0.64
C PHE A 228 -15.79 -6.06 0.25
N LEU A 229 -15.22 -5.78 1.42
CA LEU A 229 -14.87 -6.80 2.41
C LEU A 229 -14.72 -6.21 3.81
N GLU A 230 -14.77 -7.07 4.81
CA GLU A 230 -14.46 -6.70 6.20
C GLU A 230 -12.94 -6.67 6.42
N ARG A 231 -12.52 -5.88 7.43
CA ARG A 231 -11.11 -5.70 7.77
C ARG A 231 -10.42 -7.02 8.12
N ALA A 232 -11.04 -7.86 8.94
CA ALA A 232 -10.47 -9.17 9.30
C ALA A 232 -10.28 -10.05 8.06
N THR A 233 -11.20 -10.01 7.09
CA THR A 233 -11.09 -10.75 5.82
C THR A 233 -9.94 -10.24 4.97
N LEU A 234 -9.76 -8.92 4.87
CA LEU A 234 -8.60 -8.34 4.19
C LEU A 234 -7.29 -8.80 4.83
N MET A 235 -7.21 -8.78 6.16
CA MET A 235 -6.00 -9.24 6.86
C MET A 235 -5.72 -10.71 6.58
N LYS A 236 -6.73 -11.58 6.60
CA LYS A 236 -6.59 -12.99 6.22
C LYS A 236 -6.06 -13.15 4.82
N ILE A 237 -6.54 -12.37 3.85
CA ILE A 237 -6.08 -12.42 2.46
C ILE A 237 -4.60 -11.99 2.35
N LEU A 238 -4.22 -10.91 3.04
CA LEU A 238 -2.86 -10.37 2.96
C LEU A 238 -1.82 -11.26 3.66
N THR A 239 -2.20 -11.96 4.73
CA THR A 239 -1.28 -12.82 5.50
C THR A 239 -1.47 -14.32 5.24
N GLY A 240 -2.48 -14.69 4.47
CA GLY A 240 -2.87 -16.06 4.20
C GLY A 240 -2.17 -16.66 2.99
N PRO A 241 -2.50 -17.93 2.64
CA PRO A 241 -2.01 -18.57 1.44
C PRO A 241 -2.50 -17.87 0.17
N SER A 242 -1.83 -18.09 -0.97
CA SER A 242 -2.14 -17.43 -2.24
C SER A 242 -3.54 -17.71 -2.79
N ASP A 243 -4.21 -18.76 -2.32
CA ASP A 243 -5.58 -19.11 -2.69
C ASP A 243 -6.64 -18.55 -1.72
N GLN A 244 -6.26 -17.71 -0.75
CA GLN A 244 -7.19 -17.17 0.25
C GLN A 244 -8.25 -16.25 -0.38
N LEU A 245 -7.88 -15.38 -1.32
CA LEU A 245 -8.84 -14.47 -1.97
C LEU A 245 -9.97 -15.25 -2.69
N PRO A 246 -9.68 -16.22 -3.58
CA PRO A 246 -10.69 -17.11 -4.16
C PRO A 246 -11.63 -17.75 -3.11
N ARG A 247 -11.09 -18.23 -1.98
CA ARG A 247 -11.88 -18.86 -0.92
C ARG A 247 -12.87 -17.88 -0.28
N GLU A 248 -12.43 -16.66 0.00
CA GLU A 248 -13.25 -15.63 0.62
C GLU A 248 -14.32 -15.08 -0.35
N VAL A 249 -14.00 -15.00 -1.66
CA VAL A 249 -15.00 -14.68 -2.69
C VAL A 249 -16.08 -15.76 -2.75
N ASN A 250 -15.69 -17.04 -2.76
CA ASN A 250 -16.63 -18.17 -2.75
C ASN A 250 -17.49 -18.22 -1.47
N ALA A 251 -16.92 -17.82 -0.33
CA ALA A 251 -17.63 -17.70 0.94
C ALA A 251 -18.55 -16.47 1.03
N LYS A 252 -18.56 -15.58 0.02
CA LYS A 252 -19.29 -14.30 0.00
C LYS A 252 -18.90 -13.35 1.14
N THR A 253 -17.71 -13.52 1.70
CA THR A 253 -17.09 -12.60 2.66
C THR A 253 -16.34 -11.47 1.95
N VAL A 254 -16.06 -11.66 0.65
CA VAL A 254 -15.62 -10.64 -0.30
C VAL A 254 -16.64 -10.54 -1.42
N ILE A 255 -17.04 -9.32 -1.77
CA ILE A 255 -17.86 -9.04 -2.96
C ILE A 255 -17.01 -8.26 -3.96
N ILE A 256 -16.90 -8.78 -5.18
CA ILE A 256 -16.32 -8.08 -6.32
C ILE A 256 -17.43 -7.95 -7.38
N ASP A 257 -18.10 -6.80 -7.42
CA ASP A 257 -19.22 -6.55 -8.34
C ASP A 257 -19.39 -5.05 -8.63
N PRO A 258 -19.17 -4.58 -9.87
CA PRO A 258 -18.79 -5.38 -11.05
C PRO A 258 -17.37 -5.96 -10.94
N ALA A 259 -17.10 -6.99 -11.73
CA ALA A 259 -15.77 -7.59 -11.90
C ALA A 259 -15.55 -7.92 -13.38
N PRO A 260 -14.35 -7.66 -13.95
CA PRO A 260 -14.03 -8.15 -15.28
C PRO A 260 -14.16 -9.68 -15.36
N ALA A 261 -14.71 -10.21 -16.45
CA ALA A 261 -14.98 -11.65 -16.60
C ALA A 261 -13.72 -12.53 -16.43
N TRP A 262 -12.57 -12.05 -16.89
CA TRP A 262 -11.30 -12.75 -16.73
C TRP A 262 -10.86 -12.84 -15.26
N LEU A 263 -11.16 -11.82 -14.46
CA LEU A 263 -10.85 -11.80 -13.03
C LEU A 263 -11.66 -12.87 -12.29
N LEU A 264 -12.95 -13.01 -12.63
CA LEU A 264 -13.79 -14.07 -12.09
C LEU A 264 -13.27 -15.47 -12.49
N GLY A 265 -12.80 -15.63 -13.73
CA GLY A 265 -12.18 -16.88 -14.19
C GLY A 265 -10.90 -17.26 -13.42
N LEU A 266 -10.08 -16.28 -13.02
CA LEU A 266 -8.88 -16.51 -12.20
C LEU A 266 -9.20 -16.81 -10.73
N LEU A 267 -10.34 -16.34 -10.23
CA LEU A 267 -10.79 -16.54 -8.85
C LEU A 267 -11.59 -17.84 -8.66
N GLY A 268 -11.64 -18.71 -9.68
CA GLY A 268 -12.23 -20.04 -9.60
C GLY A 268 -13.72 -20.08 -9.92
N GLY A 269 -14.13 -19.42 -11.01
CA GLY A 269 -15.45 -19.62 -11.62
C GLY A 269 -15.79 -21.08 -11.91
#